data_AF-A0A0C3KL54-F1
#
_entry.id   AF-A0A0C3KL54-F1
#
_cell.length_a   1.000
_cell.length_b   1.000
_cell.length_c   1.000
_cell.angle_alpha   90.00
_cell.angle_beta   90.00
_cell.angle_gamma   90.00
#
_symmetry.space_group_name_H-M   'P 1'
#
loop_
_entity.id
_entity.type
_entity.pdbx_description
1 polymer ?
#
loop_
_entity_poly.entity_id
_entity_poly.type
_entity_poly.pdbx_seq_one_letter_code
_entity_poly.pdbx_strand_id
1 'polypeptide(L)'
;MRFSIAVFWAASLASAYTILKRQTDVPQCAQTCYTQSNPSPCNTTDIPCLCVNPTFLNELTTCTQNTCSQQDLGAAQAWGLDTCKQAGVDLQNPVPACAKTCVENAPLGNCQDKTDVACLCKDPTYTQSVVSCAQSSCTDQDLKTATIVGEASCRAAGVDVSSTASA
;
A
#
# COMPACT_ATOMS: atom_id res chain seq x y z
N MET A 1 -67.87 25.88 29.62
CA MET A 1 -67.73 24.56 28.96
C MET A 1 -66.27 24.48 28.51
N ARG A 2 -65.37 23.82 29.26
CA ARG A 2 -64.92 22.41 29.06
C ARG A 2 -64.48 22.18 27.58
N PHE A 3 -63.27 21.78 27.20
CA PHE A 3 -62.28 20.88 27.81
C PHE A 3 -60.84 21.21 27.35
N SER A 4 -59.90 21.05 28.28
CA SER A 4 -58.46 20.88 28.03
C SER A 4 -58.17 19.49 27.44
N ILE A 5 -57.24 19.39 26.48
CA ILE A 5 -56.54 18.14 26.17
C ILE A 5 -55.05 18.46 26.00
N ALA A 6 -54.27 18.10 27.01
CA ALA A 6 -52.83 17.96 26.92
C ALA A 6 -52.53 16.63 26.23
N VAL A 7 -51.75 16.65 25.15
CA VAL A 7 -51.21 15.43 24.53
C VAL A 7 -49.71 15.40 24.82
N PHE A 8 -49.37 14.61 25.83
CA PHE A 8 -48.02 14.12 26.08
C PHE A 8 -47.70 13.04 25.04
N TRP A 9 -46.78 13.31 24.12
CA TRP A 9 -46.05 12.27 23.41
C TRP A 9 -44.66 12.15 24.02
N ALA A 10 -44.54 11.27 25.00
CA ALA A 10 -43.28 10.63 25.33
C ALA A 10 -43.04 9.53 24.28
N ALA A 11 -42.16 9.80 23.32
CA ALA A 11 -41.61 8.79 22.43
C ALA A 11 -40.10 8.73 22.65
N SER A 12 -39.71 7.79 23.51
CA SER A 12 -38.50 6.97 23.44
C SER A 12 -37.25 7.58 22.79
N LEU A 13 -36.24 7.78 23.62
CA LEU A 13 -34.82 7.72 23.27
C LEU A 13 -34.52 6.35 22.63
N ALA A 14 -34.81 6.19 21.33
CA ALA A 14 -34.17 5.17 20.53
C ALA A 14 -32.88 5.82 20.01
N SER A 15 -31.78 5.50 20.67
CA SER A 15 -30.45 5.95 20.31
C SER A 15 -30.22 5.74 18.81
N ALA A 16 -30.20 6.83 18.06
CA ALA A 16 -29.75 6.85 16.68
C ALA A 16 -28.22 6.67 16.67
N TYR A 17 -27.75 5.48 17.06
CA TYR A 17 -26.41 4.97 16.74
C TYR A 17 -26.52 4.12 15.49
N THR A 18 -27.01 4.68 14.40
CA THR A 18 -26.89 4.04 13.10
C THR A 18 -26.27 5.03 12.14
N ILE A 19 -25.08 4.63 11.67
CA ILE A 19 -24.37 5.17 10.51
C ILE A 19 -23.51 6.43 10.78
N LEU A 20 -22.44 6.23 11.55
CA LEU A 20 -21.20 7.00 11.46
C LEU A 20 -20.01 6.04 11.66
N LYS A 21 -19.89 5.01 10.81
CA LYS A 21 -18.72 4.12 10.71
C LYS A 21 -17.97 4.33 9.40
N ARG A 22 -17.71 5.59 9.05
CA ARG A 22 -17.03 5.89 7.79
C ARG A 22 -16.06 7.06 7.80
N GLN A 23 -15.63 7.49 8.98
CA GLN A 23 -14.50 8.40 9.10
C GLN A 23 -13.63 7.91 10.27
N THR A 24 -12.37 7.56 10.00
CA THR A 24 -11.24 7.36 10.93
C THR A 24 -11.03 6.03 11.68
N ASP A 25 -11.45 4.85 11.18
CA ASP A 25 -11.27 3.58 11.93
C ASP A 25 -9.88 2.91 11.76
N VAL A 26 -8.78 3.67 11.90
CA VAL A 26 -7.46 3.08 12.16
C VAL A 26 -7.25 3.00 13.66
N PRO A 27 -7.09 1.81 14.25
CA PRO A 27 -6.80 1.67 15.68
C PRO A 27 -5.60 2.51 16.10
N GLN A 28 -5.68 3.17 17.26
CA GLN A 28 -4.58 4.00 17.78
C GLN A 28 -3.26 3.22 17.93
N CYS A 29 -3.33 1.93 18.26
CA CYS A 29 -2.15 1.06 18.29
C CYS A 29 -1.47 0.96 16.91
N ALA A 30 -2.24 0.88 15.82
CA ALA A 30 -1.70 0.79 14.46
C ALA A 30 -1.12 2.13 14.00
N GLN A 31 -1.74 3.25 14.37
CA GLN A 31 -1.17 4.59 14.12
C GLN A 31 0.19 4.75 14.81
N THR A 32 0.27 4.33 16.07
CA THR A 32 1.53 4.36 16.84
C THR A 32 2.59 3.50 16.16
N CYS A 33 2.25 2.26 15.81
CA CYS A 33 3.19 1.35 15.13
C CYS A 33 3.65 1.88 13.78
N TYR A 34 2.76 2.49 12.99
CA TYR A 34 3.10 3.12 11.72
C TYR A 34 4.17 4.20 11.90
N THR A 35 4.03 5.06 12.92
CA THR A 35 5.00 6.13 13.19
C THR A 35 6.33 5.64 13.77
N GLN A 36 6.34 4.47 14.41
CA GLN A 36 7.56 3.88 15.01
C GLN A 36 8.36 3.02 14.03
N SER A 37 7.70 2.52 12.98
CA SER A 37 8.34 1.67 11.99
C SER A 37 9.28 2.48 11.12
N ASN A 38 10.47 1.95 10.87
CA ASN A 38 11.51 2.61 10.11
C ASN A 38 11.11 2.75 8.63
N PRO A 39 10.88 3.97 8.13
CA PRO A 39 10.48 4.17 6.74
C PRO A 39 11.65 4.02 5.77
N SER A 40 12.89 4.13 6.26
CA SER A 40 14.10 4.17 5.42
C SER A 40 14.21 2.91 4.55
N PRO A 41 14.62 3.06 3.27
CA PRO A 41 15.04 4.29 2.58
C PRO A 41 13.91 5.16 2.02
N CYS A 42 12.64 4.79 2.20
CA CYS A 42 11.50 5.57 1.73
C CYS A 42 11.28 6.85 2.53
N ASN A 43 10.63 7.83 1.91
CA ASN A 43 10.04 8.96 2.63
C ASN A 43 8.76 8.51 3.35
N THR A 44 8.46 9.11 4.50
CA THR A 44 7.25 8.80 5.29
C THR A 44 5.95 9.10 4.55
N THR A 45 5.98 9.93 3.51
CA THR A 45 4.83 10.26 2.66
C THR A 45 4.81 9.49 1.34
N ASP A 46 5.85 8.70 1.04
CA ASP A 46 5.92 7.87 -0.17
C ASP A 46 5.24 6.52 0.08
N ILE A 47 3.91 6.55 0.12
CA ILE A 47 3.08 5.39 0.42
C ILE A 47 3.41 4.19 -0.49
N PRO A 48 3.55 4.34 -1.84
CA PRO A 48 3.94 3.23 -2.69
C PRO A 48 5.26 2.57 -2.24
N CYS A 49 6.29 3.38 -1.93
CA CYS A 49 7.58 2.87 -1.46
C CYS A 49 7.44 2.14 -0.11
N LEU A 50 6.73 2.72 0.85
CA LEU A 50 6.48 2.08 2.16
C LEU A 50 5.77 0.73 2.00
N CYS A 51 4.82 0.64 1.07
CA CYS A 51 4.08 -0.58 0.77
C CYS A 51 4.92 -1.70 0.14
N VAL A 52 6.12 -1.41 -0.36
CA VAL A 52 7.05 -2.42 -0.89
C VAL A 52 8.37 -2.48 -0.10
N ASN A 53 8.48 -1.73 1.00
CA ASN A 53 9.64 -1.75 1.88
C ASN A 53 9.52 -2.90 2.90
N PRO A 54 10.31 -3.98 2.77
CA PRO A 54 10.19 -5.13 3.65
C PRO A 54 10.54 -4.81 5.11
N THR A 55 11.49 -3.89 5.35
CA THR A 55 11.88 -3.48 6.71
C THR A 55 10.71 -2.81 7.40
N PHE A 56 10.11 -1.80 6.75
CA PHE A 56 8.96 -1.07 7.26
C PHE A 56 7.78 -2.00 7.56
N LEU A 57 7.42 -2.86 6.60
CA LEU A 57 6.28 -3.77 6.75
C LEU A 57 6.49 -4.80 7.85
N ASN A 58 7.71 -5.32 8.00
CA ASN A 58 8.04 -6.27 9.06
C ASN A 58 7.98 -5.63 10.44
N GLU A 59 8.53 -4.42 10.61
CA GLU A 59 8.48 -3.67 11.86
C GLU A 59 7.03 -3.29 12.22
N LEU A 60 6.26 -2.82 11.24
CA LEU A 60 4.84 -2.46 11.43
C LEU A 60 4.01 -3.68 11.84
N THR A 61 4.20 -4.80 11.15
CA THR A 61 3.51 -6.06 11.46
C THR A 61 3.89 -6.56 12.86
N THR A 62 5.18 -6.52 13.20
CA THR A 62 5.66 -6.97 14.51
C THR A 62 5.12 -6.08 15.63
N CYS A 63 5.16 -4.75 15.46
CA CYS A 63 4.62 -3.81 16.45
C CYS A 63 3.12 -4.00 16.64
N THR A 64 2.35 -4.12 15.55
CA THR A 64 0.90 -4.29 15.63
C THR A 64 0.54 -5.61 16.30
N GLN A 65 1.21 -6.72 15.97
CA GLN A 65 1.02 -8.02 16.63
C GLN A 65 1.26 -7.98 18.14
N ASN A 66 2.22 -7.16 18.59
CA ASN A 66 2.57 -7.05 20.01
C ASN A 66 1.67 -6.06 20.78
N THR A 67 1.10 -5.06 20.10
CA THR A 67 0.46 -3.91 20.76
C THR A 67 -1.06 -3.87 20.58
N CYS A 68 -1.57 -4.39 19.46
CA CYS A 68 -2.98 -4.32 19.11
C CYS A 68 -3.77 -5.52 19.63
N SER A 69 -5.05 -5.30 19.94
CA SER A 69 -5.99 -6.40 20.17
C SER A 69 -6.25 -7.19 18.87
N GLN A 70 -6.77 -8.41 18.97
CA GLN A 70 -7.10 -9.21 17.78
C GLN A 70 -8.11 -8.52 16.85
N GLN A 71 -9.07 -7.77 17.42
CA GLN A 71 -10.01 -6.97 16.63
C GLN A 71 -9.31 -5.81 15.92
N ASP A 72 -8.39 -5.14 16.62
CA ASP A 72 -7.62 -4.02 16.05
C ASP A 72 -6.64 -4.50 14.98
N LEU A 73 -6.07 -5.70 15.10
CA LEU A 73 -5.22 -6.30 14.06
C LEU A 73 -5.97 -6.45 12.74
N GLY A 74 -7.21 -6.95 12.78
CA GLY A 74 -8.03 -7.08 11.57
C GLY A 74 -8.33 -5.73 10.92
N ALA A 75 -8.66 -4.71 11.72
CA ALA A 75 -8.89 -3.35 11.22
C ALA A 75 -7.61 -2.71 10.66
N ALA A 76 -6.47 -2.87 11.33
CA ALA A 76 -5.18 -2.37 10.90
C ALA A 76 -4.72 -3.00 9.58
N GLN A 77 -4.88 -4.32 9.44
CA GLN A 77 -4.54 -5.03 8.21
C GLN A 77 -5.43 -4.57 7.03
N ALA A 78 -6.75 -4.46 7.25
CA ALA A 78 -7.66 -3.97 6.23
C ALA A 78 -7.31 -2.54 5.78
N TRP A 79 -6.98 -1.67 6.74
CA TRP A 79 -6.52 -0.33 6.45
C TRP A 79 -5.21 -0.30 5.65
N GLY A 80 -4.21 -1.12 6.02
CA GLY A 80 -2.94 -1.18 5.30
C GLY A 80 -3.12 -1.64 3.85
N LEU A 81 -3.92 -2.68 3.62
CA LEU A 81 -4.26 -3.17 2.29
C LEU A 81 -4.96 -2.09 1.44
N ASP A 82 -5.95 -1.41 2.01
CA ASP A 82 -6.69 -0.34 1.33
C ASP A 82 -5.81 0.89 1.04
N THR A 83 -4.92 1.24 1.97
CA THR A 83 -3.96 2.35 1.83
C THR A 83 -2.99 2.09 0.69
N CYS A 84 -2.38 0.90 0.64
CA CYS A 84 -1.48 0.53 -0.44
C CYS A 84 -2.20 0.45 -1.79
N LYS A 85 -3.41 -0.12 -1.81
CA LYS A 85 -4.20 -0.24 -3.03
C LYS A 85 -4.59 1.12 -3.60
N GLN A 86 -4.97 2.08 -2.77
CA GLN A 86 -5.23 3.46 -3.18
C GLN A 86 -3.97 4.16 -3.71
N ALA A 87 -2.80 3.79 -3.21
CA ALA A 87 -1.51 4.26 -3.71
C ALA A 87 -1.03 3.53 -4.98
N GLY A 88 -1.84 2.62 -5.54
CA GLY A 88 -1.51 1.88 -6.76
C GLY A 88 -0.70 0.59 -6.53
N VAL A 89 -0.54 0.14 -5.29
CA VAL A 89 0.17 -1.09 -4.93
C VAL A 89 -0.82 -2.11 -4.35
N ASP A 90 -1.11 -3.17 -5.08
CA ASP A 90 -1.85 -4.31 -4.54
C ASP A 90 -0.87 -5.26 -3.82
N LEU A 91 -0.85 -5.28 -2.50
CA LEU A 91 0.07 -6.14 -1.73
C LEU A 91 -0.14 -7.65 -1.99
N GLN A 92 -1.30 -8.06 -2.47
CA GLN A 92 -1.56 -9.46 -2.82
C GLN A 92 -1.04 -9.79 -4.22
N ASN A 93 -1.06 -8.81 -5.13
CA ASN A 93 -0.64 -8.96 -6.52
C ASN A 93 0.09 -7.70 -7.01
N PRO A 94 1.29 -7.40 -6.49
CA PRO A 94 1.92 -6.10 -6.70
C PRO A 94 2.35 -5.91 -8.15
N VAL A 95 2.75 -6.98 -8.84
CA VAL A 95 3.12 -6.93 -10.26
C VAL A 95 1.92 -7.42 -11.09
N PRO A 96 1.44 -6.62 -12.07
CA PRO A 96 0.39 -7.07 -13.00
C PRO A 96 0.79 -8.37 -13.69
N ALA A 97 -0.18 -9.25 -13.93
CA ALA A 97 0.09 -10.58 -14.50
C ALA A 97 0.85 -10.52 -15.84
N CYS A 98 0.56 -9.53 -16.69
CA CYS A 98 1.24 -9.31 -17.97
C CYS A 98 2.72 -8.92 -17.83
N ALA A 99 3.11 -8.27 -16.72
CA ALA A 99 4.48 -7.82 -16.46
C ALA A 99 5.29 -8.86 -15.67
N LYS A 100 4.64 -9.84 -15.04
CA LYS A 100 5.30 -10.86 -14.23
C LYS A 100 6.35 -11.65 -15.03
N THR A 101 5.99 -12.10 -16.23
CA THR A 101 6.92 -12.81 -17.12
C THR A 101 8.05 -11.91 -17.62
N CYS A 102 7.85 -10.60 -17.68
CA CYS A 102 8.90 -9.65 -18.06
C CYS A 102 9.97 -9.56 -16.98
N VAL A 103 9.57 -9.44 -15.71
CA VAL A 103 10.49 -9.43 -14.56
C VAL A 103 11.21 -10.79 -14.41
N GLU A 104 10.50 -11.89 -14.62
CA GLU A 104 11.06 -13.25 -14.48
C GLU A 104 12.07 -13.60 -15.59
N ASN A 105 11.87 -13.10 -16.82
CA ASN A 105 12.74 -13.42 -17.94
C ASN A 105 13.75 -12.32 -18.29
N ALA A 106 13.69 -11.17 -17.64
CA ALA A 106 14.65 -10.10 -17.88
C ALA A 106 16.09 -10.57 -17.58
N PRO A 107 17.05 -10.20 -18.44
CA PRO A 107 18.46 -10.49 -18.22
C PRO A 107 18.95 -9.73 -16.99
N LEU A 108 19.73 -10.39 -16.14
CA LEU A 108 20.28 -9.77 -14.92
C LEU A 108 21.28 -8.64 -15.19
N GLY A 109 21.76 -8.49 -16.43
CA GLY A 109 22.83 -7.56 -16.77
C GLY A 109 24.09 -7.88 -15.95
N ASN A 110 24.56 -6.89 -15.18
CA ASN A 110 25.74 -7.03 -14.31
C ASN A 110 25.41 -7.56 -12.90
N CYS A 111 24.15 -7.85 -12.60
CA CYS A 111 23.73 -8.27 -11.26
C CYS A 111 23.90 -9.78 -11.06
N GLN A 112 24.15 -10.18 -9.81
CA GLN A 112 24.44 -11.57 -9.45
C GLN A 112 23.19 -12.44 -9.49
N ASP A 113 22.05 -11.91 -9.03
CA ASP A 113 20.78 -12.61 -8.97
C ASP A 113 19.58 -11.64 -8.99
N LYS A 114 18.36 -12.21 -8.99
CA LYS A 114 17.10 -11.44 -9.03
C LYS A 114 16.72 -10.77 -7.71
N THR A 115 17.42 -11.05 -6.62
CA THR A 115 17.11 -10.55 -5.28
C THR A 115 17.86 -9.26 -4.94
N ASP A 116 18.95 -8.96 -5.67
CA ASP A 116 19.64 -7.68 -5.59
C ASP A 116 18.88 -6.58 -6.36
N VAL A 117 17.71 -6.19 -5.82
CA VAL A 117 16.83 -5.16 -6.42
C VAL A 117 17.59 -3.85 -6.62
N ALA A 118 18.50 -3.49 -5.70
CA ALA A 118 19.30 -2.27 -5.82
C ALA A 118 20.24 -2.31 -7.03
N CYS A 119 20.89 -3.44 -7.30
CA CYS A 119 21.68 -3.62 -8.52
C CYS A 119 20.78 -3.59 -9.76
N LEU A 120 19.69 -4.35 -9.77
CA LEU A 120 18.81 -4.48 -10.94
C LEU A 120 18.22 -3.13 -11.35
N CYS A 121 17.83 -2.30 -10.38
CA CYS A 121 17.34 -0.94 -10.62
C CYS A 121 18.38 0.02 -11.20
N LYS A 122 19.68 -0.28 -11.05
CA LYS A 122 20.79 0.49 -11.64
C LYS A 122 21.26 -0.07 -12.98
N ASP A 123 20.87 -1.30 -13.33
CA ASP A 123 21.30 -1.93 -14.56
C ASP A 123 20.35 -1.57 -15.73
N PRO A 124 20.85 -0.86 -16.76
CA PRO A 124 20.02 -0.46 -17.90
C PRO A 124 19.59 -1.66 -18.76
N THR A 125 20.35 -2.76 -18.78
CA THR A 125 19.99 -3.96 -19.54
C THR A 125 18.76 -4.61 -18.94
N TYR A 126 18.72 -4.72 -17.61
CA TYR A 126 17.56 -5.24 -16.89
C TYR A 126 16.36 -4.32 -17.03
N THR A 127 16.50 -3.05 -16.63
CA THR A 127 15.38 -2.09 -16.59
C THR A 127 14.75 -1.86 -17.96
N GLN A 128 15.56 -1.66 -19.01
CA GLN A 128 15.04 -1.45 -20.36
C GLN A 128 14.34 -2.69 -20.93
N SER A 129 14.83 -3.89 -20.59
CA SER A 129 14.21 -5.15 -21.00
C SER A 129 12.83 -5.34 -20.35
N VAL A 130 12.74 -5.09 -19.04
CA VAL A 130 11.45 -5.17 -18.31
C VAL A 130 10.47 -4.16 -18.89
N VAL A 131 10.88 -2.90 -19.09
CA VAL A 131 10.02 -1.84 -19.64
C VAL A 131 9.55 -2.19 -21.05
N SER A 132 10.44 -2.61 -21.94
CA SER A 132 10.09 -2.93 -23.33
C SER A 132 9.13 -4.13 -23.40
N CYS A 133 9.37 -5.15 -22.59
CA CYS A 133 8.48 -6.32 -22.50
C CYS A 133 7.12 -5.94 -21.92
N ALA A 134 7.07 -5.10 -20.89
CA ALA A 134 5.81 -4.65 -20.31
C ALA A 134 5.02 -3.83 -21.34
N GLN A 135 5.66 -2.90 -22.05
CA GLN A 135 5.05 -2.08 -23.10
C GLN A 135 4.40 -2.91 -24.20
N SER A 136 4.97 -4.06 -24.56
CA SER A 136 4.39 -4.96 -25.57
C SER A 136 3.30 -5.88 -25.03
N SER A 137 3.22 -6.09 -23.71
CA SER A 137 2.43 -7.18 -23.11
C SER A 137 1.27 -6.68 -22.24
N CYS A 138 1.31 -5.42 -21.81
CA CYS A 138 0.40 -4.85 -20.82
C CYS A 138 -0.49 -3.74 -21.40
N THR A 139 -1.64 -3.51 -20.74
CA THR A 139 -2.49 -2.34 -21.03
C THR A 139 -1.90 -1.07 -20.41
N ASP A 140 -2.37 0.11 -20.83
CA ASP A 140 -1.94 1.39 -20.22
C ASP A 140 -2.15 1.45 -18.70
N GLN A 141 -3.22 0.81 -18.20
CA GLN A 141 -3.51 0.76 -16.77
C GLN A 141 -2.55 -0.17 -16.03
N ASP A 142 -2.24 -1.32 -16.63
CA ASP A 142 -1.25 -2.24 -16.08
C ASP A 142 0.16 -1.65 -16.13
N LEU A 143 0.50 -0.91 -17.19
CA LEU A 143 1.77 -0.20 -17.32
C LEU A 143 1.94 0.83 -16.21
N LYS A 144 0.92 1.65 -15.94
CA LYS A 144 0.94 2.59 -14.81
C LYS A 144 1.18 1.88 -13.48
N THR A 145 0.49 0.77 -13.26
CA THR A 145 0.65 -0.04 -12.04
C THR A 145 2.06 -0.62 -11.93
N ALA A 146 2.57 -1.21 -13.01
CA ALA A 146 3.91 -1.78 -13.07
C ALA A 146 5.00 -0.71 -12.85
N THR A 147 4.83 0.50 -13.42
CA THR A 147 5.73 1.63 -13.20
C THR A 147 5.71 2.07 -11.74
N ILE A 148 4.54 2.29 -11.14
CA ILE A 148 4.41 2.69 -9.73
C ILE A 148 5.15 1.69 -8.82
N VAL A 149 4.89 0.39 -9.01
CA VAL A 149 5.46 -0.67 -8.18
C VAL A 149 6.95 -0.87 -8.43
N GLY A 150 7.38 -0.81 -9.69
CA GLY A 150 8.79 -0.91 -10.06
C GLY A 150 9.61 0.23 -9.46
N GLU A 151 9.15 1.47 -9.62
CA GLU A 151 9.82 2.63 -9.05
C GLU A 151 9.84 2.61 -7.52
N ALA A 152 8.71 2.28 -6.90
CA ALA A 152 8.60 2.13 -5.46
C ALA A 152 9.58 1.07 -4.93
N SER A 153 9.73 -0.04 -5.65
CA SER A 153 10.62 -1.14 -5.29
C SER A 153 12.09 -0.72 -5.37
N CYS A 154 12.46 0.06 -6.39
CA CYS A 154 13.80 0.65 -6.50
C CYS A 154 14.08 1.63 -5.37
N ARG A 155 13.13 2.51 -5.05
CA ARG A 155 13.27 3.45 -3.92
C ARG A 155 13.38 2.71 -2.59
N ALA A 156 12.60 1.65 -2.38
CA ALA A 156 12.71 0.79 -1.19
C ALA A 156 14.05 0.04 -1.10
N ALA A 157 14.73 -0.17 -2.24
CA ALA A 157 16.10 -0.68 -2.30
C ALA A 157 17.19 0.42 -2.19
N GLY A 158 16.79 1.68 -1.97
CA GLY A 158 17.70 2.81 -1.82
C GLY A 158 18.21 3.38 -3.15
N VAL A 159 17.50 3.11 -4.26
CA VAL A 159 17.80 3.62 -5.59
C VAL A 159 16.75 4.64 -6.00
N ASP A 160 17.17 5.89 -6.19
CA ASP A 160 16.28 6.92 -6.74
C ASP A 160 16.16 6.75 -8.26
N VAL A 161 14.97 6.32 -8.70
CA VAL A 161 14.64 6.10 -10.13
C VAL A 161 13.68 7.14 -10.68
N SER A 162 13.54 8.30 -10.03
CA SER A 162 12.64 9.40 -10.43
C SER A 162 12.86 9.95 -11.86
N SER A 163 13.76 9.37 -12.64
CA SER A 163 14.17 9.82 -13.97
C SER A 163 14.04 8.78 -15.10
N THR A 164 13.67 7.52 -14.83
CA THR A 164 13.63 6.47 -15.86
C THR A 164 12.24 6.20 -16.45
N ALA A 165 11.16 6.72 -15.88
CA ALA A 165 9.79 6.52 -16.38
C ALA A 165 9.28 7.57 -17.39
N SER A 166 10.15 8.47 -17.88
CA SER A 166 9.77 9.55 -18.81
C SER A 166 10.32 9.38 -20.23
N ALA A 167 10.72 8.19 -20.65
CA ALA A 167 11.18 7.91 -22.02
C ALA A 167 10.26 6.93 -22.75
#